data_AF-A0AAD5UB46-F1
#
_entry.id   AF-A0AAD5UB46-F1
#
_cell.length_a   1.000
_cell.length_b   1.000
_cell.length_c   1.000
_cell.angle_alpha   90.00
_cell.angle_beta   90.00
_cell.angle_gamma   90.00
#
_symmetry.space_group_name_H-M   'P 1'
#
loop_
_entity.id
_entity.type
_entity.pdbx_description
1 polymer ?
#
loop_
_entity_poly.entity_id
_entity_poly.type
_entity_poly.pdbx_seq_one_letter_code
_entity_poly.pdbx_strand_id
1 'polypeptide(L)'
;MGKKISKRIEKNIEEKEPVNDQPVPSTVSPVDEQPAPTTDSLVNDQQEPITDTHQEPKPKKYVPGLNTAFVYTTEYSKQKVYELNWQNVPVMRRTSDDYMNASNILQAAKVPKEKRKKIIKKLCSLVPFERIEEGYYKYQGVWVPLKAAKSLAERWNVYEYIKPIFDK
;
A
#
# COMPACT_ATOMS: atom_id res chain seq x y z
N MET A 1 47.35 38.36 11.33
CA MET A 1 47.03 39.25 12.47
C MET A 1 45.62 38.88 12.94
N GLY A 2 45.35 38.19 14.06
CA GLY A 2 46.05 38.08 15.32
C GLY A 2 45.32 38.91 16.39
N LYS A 3 44.38 38.29 17.13
CA LYS A 3 43.87 38.57 18.51
C LYS A 3 42.58 37.75 18.70
N LYS A 4 42.60 36.58 19.36
CA LYS A 4 42.68 36.28 20.82
C LYS A 4 41.44 36.79 21.60
N ILE A 5 40.83 36.13 22.59
CA ILE A 5 40.94 34.83 23.30
C ILE A 5 39.74 34.80 24.29
N SER A 6 39.17 33.60 24.50
CA SER A 6 38.52 33.00 25.70
C SER A 6 37.68 33.76 26.74
N LYS A 7 36.70 32.98 27.27
CA LYS A 7 36.32 32.67 28.69
C LYS A 7 34.78 32.80 28.85
N ARG A 8 34.02 31.99 29.60
CA ARG A 8 34.25 30.84 30.50
C ARG A 8 32.85 30.46 31.10
N ILE A 9 32.51 29.15 31.15
CA ILE A 9 31.81 28.33 32.20
C ILE A 9 30.48 28.88 32.78
N GLU A 10 29.36 28.12 32.80
CA GLU A 10 28.90 27.18 33.88
C GLU A 10 27.96 26.12 33.27
N LYS A 11 28.27 24.82 33.29
CA LYS A 11 27.86 23.80 34.29
C LYS A 11 26.52 24.05 34.99
N ASN A 12 25.51 23.24 34.66
CA ASN A 12 24.47 22.86 35.61
C ASN A 12 24.26 21.34 35.55
N ILE A 13 24.35 20.70 36.71
CA ILE A 13 24.34 19.26 36.99
C ILE A 13 23.05 18.95 37.76
N GLU A 14 22.46 17.79 37.43
CA GLU A 14 21.51 16.92 38.15
C GLU A 14 20.32 17.52 38.91
N GLU A 15 19.13 16.96 38.66
CA GLU A 15 18.53 15.99 39.61
C GLU A 15 17.50 15.10 38.90
N LYS A 16 17.61 13.80 39.17
CA LYS A 16 16.74 12.69 38.73
C LYS A 16 15.65 12.43 39.78
N GLU A 17 14.68 11.57 39.44
CA GLU A 17 14.15 10.41 40.21
C GLU A 17 12.78 9.99 39.61
N PRO A 18 12.25 8.76 39.83
CA PRO A 18 12.91 7.46 39.73
C PRO A 18 12.13 6.45 38.84
N VAL A 19 12.83 5.37 38.50
CA VAL A 19 12.35 4.16 37.82
C VAL A 19 11.42 3.38 38.76
N ASN A 20 10.21 3.06 38.30
CA ASN A 20 9.33 2.12 38.99
C ASN A 20 9.67 0.69 38.56
N ASP A 21 10.56 0.05 39.32
CA ASP A 21 10.72 -1.40 39.38
C ASP A 21 9.75 -1.94 40.43
N GLN A 22 8.89 -2.91 40.07
CA GLN A 22 8.48 -4.02 40.94
C GLN A 22 7.62 -5.07 40.19
N PRO A 23 7.51 -6.33 40.68
CA PRO A 23 8.15 -7.47 40.03
C PRO A 23 7.15 -8.48 39.43
N VAL A 24 7.64 -9.30 38.50
CA VAL A 24 7.03 -10.58 38.13
C VAL A 24 7.44 -11.68 39.12
N PRO A 25 6.51 -12.55 39.54
CA PRO A 25 6.87 -13.89 39.97
C PRO A 25 6.27 -14.95 39.03
N SER A 26 7.14 -15.82 38.54
CA SER A 26 6.79 -17.15 38.01
C SER A 26 6.46 -18.09 39.17
N THR A 27 5.54 -19.06 39.01
CA THR A 27 5.60 -20.45 39.55
C THR A 27 4.25 -21.20 39.44
N VAL A 28 4.28 -22.30 38.65
CA VAL A 28 3.57 -23.62 38.66
C VAL A 28 2.03 -23.80 38.68
N SER A 29 1.55 -24.69 37.78
CA SER A 29 0.28 -25.49 37.81
C SER A 29 0.33 -26.60 38.89
N PRO A 30 -0.63 -27.56 39.06
CA PRO A 30 -1.97 -27.82 38.46
C PRO A 30 -3.09 -28.17 39.50
N VAL A 31 -4.38 -28.29 39.11
CA VAL A 31 -5.35 -29.33 39.57
C VAL A 31 -6.70 -29.27 38.83
N ASP A 32 -7.27 -30.46 38.60
CA ASP A 32 -8.59 -30.88 38.09
C ASP A 32 -9.82 -30.12 38.61
N GLU A 33 -10.89 -30.02 37.79
CA GLU A 33 -12.14 -30.79 37.94
C GLU A 33 -13.14 -30.48 36.78
N GLN A 34 -13.82 -31.52 36.27
CA GLN A 34 -14.81 -31.43 35.17
C GLN A 34 -16.10 -30.68 35.57
N PRO A 35 -17.01 -30.34 34.63
CA PRO A 35 -18.06 -31.32 34.29
C PRO A 35 -18.49 -31.34 32.80
N ALA A 36 -18.90 -32.51 32.32
CA ALA A 36 -19.90 -32.61 31.25
C ALA A 36 -21.30 -32.53 31.90
N PRO A 37 -22.34 -32.01 31.21
CA PRO A 37 -23.10 -32.92 30.36
C PRO A 37 -23.60 -32.32 29.03
N THR A 38 -23.81 -33.26 28.12
CA THR A 38 -24.47 -33.22 26.82
C THR A 38 -25.86 -32.59 26.86
N THR A 39 -26.19 -31.76 25.86
CA THR A 39 -27.49 -31.78 25.16
C THR A 39 -27.34 -31.21 23.76
N ASP A 40 -27.54 -32.09 22.77
CA ASP A 40 -27.91 -31.77 21.40
C ASP A 40 -29.16 -30.87 21.34
N SER A 41 -29.13 -29.82 20.53
CA SER A 41 -30.31 -29.34 19.78
C SER A 41 -29.92 -28.32 18.71
N LEU A 42 -30.29 -28.68 17.48
CA LEU A 42 -30.26 -27.90 16.26
C LEU A 42 -30.99 -26.56 16.42
N VAL A 43 -30.32 -25.45 16.09
CA VAL A 43 -31.00 -24.23 15.63
C VAL A 43 -30.28 -23.72 14.40
N ASN A 44 -30.99 -23.79 13.27
CA ASN A 44 -30.65 -23.23 11.99
C ASN A 44 -31.19 -21.81 11.94
N ASP A 45 -30.32 -20.80 11.88
CA ASP A 45 -30.71 -19.43 11.51
C ASP A 45 -29.64 -18.84 10.59
N GLN A 46 -30.02 -18.69 9.32
CA GLN A 46 -29.33 -17.96 8.25
C GLN A 46 -29.93 -16.55 8.28
N GLN A 47 -29.21 -15.46 8.57
CA GLN A 47 -28.43 -14.56 7.69
C GLN A 47 -28.13 -13.31 8.54
N GLU A 48 -27.02 -12.59 8.45
CA GLU A 48 -26.45 -11.94 7.27
C GLU A 48 -24.92 -11.83 7.39
N PRO A 49 -24.12 -12.47 6.52
CA PRO A 49 -22.73 -12.04 6.31
C PRO A 49 -22.70 -10.90 5.30
N ILE A 50 -22.14 -9.76 5.71
CA ILE A 50 -21.82 -8.58 4.91
C ILE A 50 -21.33 -8.95 3.49
N THR A 51 -22.17 -8.71 2.48
CA THR A 51 -21.80 -8.88 1.07
C THR A 51 -21.03 -7.66 0.59
N ASP A 52 -19.73 -7.63 0.85
CA ASP A 52 -18.82 -6.78 0.10
C ASP A 52 -18.71 -7.33 -1.33
N THR A 53 -19.65 -6.93 -2.18
CA THR A 53 -19.77 -7.39 -3.57
C THR A 53 -18.75 -6.65 -4.44
N HIS A 54 -17.46 -6.88 -4.20
CA HIS A 54 -16.40 -6.57 -5.14
C HIS A 54 -16.32 -7.69 -6.18
N GLN A 55 -17.15 -7.60 -7.22
CA GLN A 55 -17.01 -8.51 -8.37
C GLN A 55 -15.66 -8.27 -9.03
N GLU A 56 -14.77 -9.26 -8.92
CA GLU A 56 -13.56 -9.33 -9.73
C GLU A 56 -13.99 -9.44 -11.20
N PRO A 57 -13.57 -8.52 -12.09
CA PRO A 57 -13.88 -8.62 -13.50
C PRO A 57 -13.30 -9.94 -14.01
N LYS A 58 -14.15 -10.76 -14.67
CA LYS A 58 -13.75 -12.07 -15.22
C LYS A 58 -12.48 -11.87 -16.06
N PRO A 59 -11.35 -12.50 -15.70
CA PRO A 59 -10.11 -12.29 -16.43
C PRO A 59 -10.28 -12.83 -17.84
N LYS A 60 -10.21 -11.95 -18.86
CA LYS A 60 -9.88 -12.39 -20.21
C LYS A 60 -8.48 -12.96 -20.11
N LYS A 61 -8.36 -14.28 -20.28
CA LYS A 61 -7.17 -15.08 -19.98
C LYS A 61 -5.90 -14.34 -20.40
N TYR A 62 -5.09 -13.96 -19.42
CA TYR A 62 -3.69 -13.59 -19.67
C TYR A 62 -3.07 -14.74 -20.46
N VAL A 63 -2.60 -14.46 -21.67
CA VAL A 63 -1.86 -15.41 -22.50
C VAL A 63 -0.38 -15.21 -22.19
N PRO A 64 0.27 -16.11 -21.44
CA PRO A 64 1.70 -16.01 -21.20
C PRO A 64 2.43 -16.20 -22.54
N GLY A 65 3.26 -15.23 -22.93
CA GLY A 65 4.15 -15.39 -24.09
C GLY A 65 3.96 -14.41 -25.25
N LEU A 66 2.94 -13.56 -25.24
CA LEU A 66 2.81 -12.49 -26.24
C LEU A 66 3.37 -11.18 -25.65
N ASN A 67 4.62 -10.85 -26.00
CA ASN A 67 5.37 -9.68 -25.52
C ASN A 67 4.78 -8.31 -25.92
N THR A 68 3.55 -8.27 -26.45
CA THR A 68 2.84 -7.03 -26.73
C THR A 68 1.96 -6.70 -25.53
N ALA A 69 2.29 -5.62 -24.82
CA ALA A 69 1.49 -5.16 -23.69
C ALA A 69 0.09 -4.72 -24.19
N PHE A 70 -0.92 -5.57 -23.97
CA PHE A 70 -2.30 -5.23 -24.29
C PHE A 70 -2.88 -4.37 -23.18
N VAL A 71 -3.48 -3.25 -23.59
CA VAL A 71 -4.29 -2.42 -22.72
C VAL A 71 -5.75 -2.77 -22.92
N TYR A 72 -6.43 -3.14 -21.85
CA TYR A 72 -7.87 -3.43 -21.86
C TYR A 72 -8.61 -2.46 -20.95
N THR A 73 -9.91 -2.30 -21.21
CA THR A 73 -10.80 -1.53 -20.35
C THR A 73 -11.50 -2.46 -19.38
N THR A 74 -11.54 -2.09 -18.11
CA THR A 74 -12.24 -2.80 -17.04
C THR A 74 -12.91 -1.80 -16.11
N GLU A 75 -13.80 -2.29 -15.24
CA GLU A 75 -14.52 -1.48 -14.27
C GLU A 75 -14.35 -2.06 -12.87
N TYR A 76 -13.92 -1.24 -11.92
CA TYR A 76 -13.79 -1.58 -10.51
C TYR A 76 -14.67 -0.66 -9.69
N SER A 77 -15.66 -1.19 -8.98
CA SER A 77 -16.56 -0.40 -8.12
C SER A 77 -17.14 0.83 -8.84
N LYS A 78 -17.63 0.65 -10.08
CA LYS A 78 -18.16 1.70 -10.98
C LYS A 78 -17.11 2.66 -11.56
N GLN A 79 -15.84 2.49 -11.25
CA GLN A 79 -14.76 3.25 -11.85
C GLN A 79 -14.19 2.52 -13.06
N LYS A 80 -14.35 3.12 -14.24
CA LYS A 80 -13.74 2.61 -15.48
C LYS A 80 -12.25 2.96 -15.52
N VAL A 81 -11.43 1.96 -15.86
CA VAL A 81 -9.99 2.09 -16.01
C VAL A 81 -9.50 1.39 -17.27
N TYR A 82 -8.43 1.93 -17.84
CA TYR A 82 -7.50 1.18 -18.67
C TYR A 82 -6.54 0.40 -17.77
N GLU A 83 -6.28 -0.85 -18.10
CA GLU A 83 -5.34 -1.72 -17.39
C GLU A 83 -4.36 -2.36 -18.38
N LEU A 84 -3.09 -2.37 -18.00
CA LEU A 84 -1.99 -3.02 -18.71
C LEU A 84 -1.23 -3.89 -17.71
N ASN A 85 -1.09 -5.18 -18.01
CA ASN A 85 -0.27 -6.08 -17.19
C ASN A 85 1.17 -6.10 -17.68
N TRP A 86 2.11 -5.71 -16.81
CA TRP A 86 3.54 -5.81 -17.04
C TRP A 86 4.19 -6.63 -15.93
N GLN A 87 4.79 -7.77 -16.27
CA GLN A 87 5.46 -8.66 -15.31
C GLN A 87 4.59 -9.00 -14.08
N ASN A 88 3.33 -9.36 -14.32
CA ASN A 88 2.31 -9.63 -13.29
C ASN A 88 1.96 -8.43 -12.39
N VAL A 89 2.32 -7.21 -12.79
CA VAL A 89 1.89 -5.97 -12.13
C VAL A 89 0.85 -5.27 -13.02
N PRO A 90 -0.39 -5.08 -12.54
CA PRO A 90 -1.40 -4.34 -13.27
C PRO A 90 -1.11 -2.84 -13.15
N VAL A 91 -0.84 -2.15 -14.25
CA VAL A 91 -0.75 -0.69 -14.28
C VAL A 91 -2.10 -0.15 -14.75
N MET A 92 -2.67 0.81 -14.01
CA MET A 92 -4.02 1.31 -14.25
C MET A 92 -4.05 2.82 -14.50
N ARG A 93 -4.96 3.25 -15.38
CA ARG A 93 -5.30 4.65 -15.68
C ARG A 93 -6.81 4.82 -15.66
N ARG A 94 -7.35 5.77 -14.90
CA ARG A 94 -8.79 6.09 -14.90
C ARG A 94 -9.19 6.74 -16.21
N THR A 95 -10.36 6.38 -16.72
CA THR A 95 -10.89 6.97 -17.97
C THR A 95 -11.58 8.31 -17.74
N SER A 96 -11.89 8.67 -16.49
CA SER A 96 -12.66 9.88 -16.15
C SER A 96 -11.79 11.13 -16.07
N ASP A 97 -10.55 10.99 -15.64
CA ASP A 97 -9.65 12.11 -15.30
C ASP A 97 -8.18 11.86 -15.67
N ASP A 98 -7.88 10.71 -16.30
CA ASP A 98 -6.53 10.28 -16.66
C ASP A 98 -5.54 10.17 -15.50
N TYR A 99 -6.03 10.04 -14.26
CA TYR A 99 -5.16 9.72 -13.15
C TYR A 99 -4.61 8.30 -13.31
N MET A 100 -3.35 8.12 -12.96
CA MET A 100 -2.67 6.83 -13.01
C MET A 100 -2.17 6.42 -11.63
N ASN A 101 -2.22 5.12 -11.35
CA ASN A 101 -1.75 4.59 -10.08
C ASN A 101 -0.21 4.56 -10.03
N ALA A 102 0.38 5.52 -9.31
CA ALA A 102 1.82 5.66 -9.11
C ALA A 102 2.42 4.48 -8.33
N SER A 103 1.65 3.87 -7.43
CA SER A 103 2.10 2.66 -6.72
C SER A 103 2.34 1.52 -7.69
N ASN A 104 1.48 1.36 -8.70
CA ASN A 104 1.60 0.29 -9.69
C ASN A 104 2.79 0.52 -10.63
N ILE A 105 3.04 1.77 -11.03
CA ILE A 105 4.23 2.16 -11.82
C ILE A 105 5.52 1.79 -11.07
N LEU A 106 5.61 2.10 -9.78
CA LEU A 106 6.80 1.77 -8.97
C LEU A 106 6.96 0.27 -8.73
N GLN A 107 5.86 -0.48 -8.64
CA GLN A 107 5.89 -1.94 -8.56
C GLN A 107 6.36 -2.56 -9.89
N ALA A 108 5.85 -2.07 -11.02
CA ALA A 108 6.26 -2.46 -12.36
C ALA A 108 7.75 -2.19 -12.62
N ALA A 109 8.28 -1.12 -12.04
CA ALA A 109 9.71 -0.78 -12.04
C ALA A 109 10.56 -1.55 -11.02
N LYS A 110 9.98 -2.55 -10.31
CA LYS A 110 10.65 -3.37 -9.27
C LYS A 110 11.31 -2.54 -8.16
N VAL A 111 10.77 -1.37 -7.84
CA VAL A 111 11.29 -0.51 -6.78
C VAL A 111 10.98 -1.16 -5.42
N PRO A 112 11.96 -1.34 -4.50
CA PRO A 112 11.73 -1.95 -3.19
C PRO A 112 10.70 -1.19 -2.34
N LYS A 113 9.90 -1.91 -1.53
CA LYS A 113 8.77 -1.37 -0.74
C LYS A 113 9.13 -0.11 0.06
N GLU A 114 10.24 -0.15 0.81
CA GLU A 114 10.70 1.00 1.61
C GLU A 114 11.06 2.23 0.77
N LYS A 115 11.63 2.01 -0.42
CA LYS A 115 11.97 3.08 -1.36
C LYS A 115 10.69 3.67 -1.97
N ARG A 116 9.70 2.82 -2.32
CA ARG A 116 8.39 3.28 -2.83
C ARG A 116 7.71 4.24 -1.86
N LYS A 117 7.68 3.91 -0.57
CA LYS A 117 7.07 4.77 0.47
C LYS A 117 7.71 6.18 0.48
N LYS A 118 9.05 6.26 0.43
CA LYS A 118 9.78 7.54 0.39
C LYS A 118 9.49 8.33 -0.89
N ILE A 119 9.46 7.66 -2.04
CA ILE A 119 9.19 8.29 -3.34
C ILE A 119 7.76 8.84 -3.39
N ILE A 120 6.78 8.06 -2.97
CA ILE A 120 5.37 8.45 -2.93
C ILE A 120 5.19 9.65 -1.99
N LYS A 121 5.77 9.64 -0.78
CA LYS A 121 5.71 10.79 0.14
C LYS A 121 6.23 12.07 -0.53
N LYS A 122 7.36 11.99 -1.23
CA LYS A 122 7.91 13.13 -1.98
C LYS A 122 7.00 13.55 -3.14
N LEU A 123 6.43 12.60 -3.88
CA LEU A 123 5.54 12.88 -5.00
C LEU A 123 4.27 13.62 -4.55
N CYS A 124 3.63 13.14 -3.48
CA CYS A 124 2.45 13.76 -2.86
C CYS A 124 2.69 15.20 -2.37
N SER A 125 3.94 15.57 -2.05
CA SER A 125 4.28 16.96 -1.69
C SER A 125 4.43 17.90 -2.89
N LEU A 126 4.50 17.37 -4.11
CA LEU A 126 4.83 18.13 -5.33
C LEU A 126 3.66 18.24 -6.31
N VAL A 127 2.74 17.28 -6.32
CA VAL A 127 1.63 17.22 -7.29
C VAL A 127 0.32 16.89 -6.57
N PRO A 128 -0.84 17.29 -7.14
CA PRO A 128 -2.13 16.78 -6.72
C PRO A 128 -2.16 15.25 -6.79
N PHE A 129 -2.84 14.62 -5.84
CA PHE A 129 -2.97 13.19 -5.77
C PHE A 129 -4.28 12.79 -5.08
N GLU A 130 -4.67 11.55 -5.31
CA GLU A 130 -5.73 10.87 -4.57
C GLU A 130 -5.18 9.57 -3.99
N ARG A 131 -5.60 9.23 -2.78
CA ARG A 131 -5.16 8.05 -2.06
C ARG A 131 -6.37 7.15 -1.84
N ILE A 132 -6.29 5.93 -2.35
CA ILE A 132 -7.33 4.93 -2.25
C ILE A 132 -6.77 3.78 -1.42
N GLU A 133 -7.34 3.56 -0.24
CA GLU A 133 -6.88 2.53 0.72
C GLU A 133 -7.92 1.44 0.97
N GLU A 134 -9.16 1.65 0.53
CA GLU A 134 -10.27 0.71 0.63
C GLU A 134 -10.63 0.11 -0.74
N GLY A 135 -11.33 -1.04 -0.71
CA GLY A 135 -11.80 -1.74 -1.89
C GLY A 135 -10.80 -2.70 -2.56
N TYR A 136 -11.00 -3.02 -3.84
CA TYR A 136 -10.21 -4.02 -4.56
C TYR A 136 -8.69 -3.73 -4.55
N TYR A 137 -7.90 -4.66 -4.01
CA TYR A 137 -6.48 -4.43 -3.69
C TYR A 137 -5.60 -4.03 -4.88
N LYS A 138 -5.89 -4.45 -6.12
CA LYS A 138 -5.10 -4.04 -7.30
C LYS A 138 -5.35 -2.58 -7.71
N TYR A 139 -6.49 -2.03 -7.30
CA TYR A 139 -6.92 -0.66 -7.57
C TYR A 139 -6.45 0.32 -6.49
N GLN A 140 -6.20 -0.16 -5.26
CA GLN A 140 -5.64 0.62 -4.16
C GLN A 140 -4.28 1.25 -4.52
N GLY A 141 -4.00 2.42 -3.97
CA GLY A 141 -2.73 3.12 -4.16
C GLY A 141 -2.85 4.63 -4.21
N VAL A 142 -1.78 5.26 -4.69
CA VAL A 142 -1.74 6.72 -4.90
C VAL A 142 -1.91 7.01 -6.38
N TRP A 143 -2.95 7.74 -6.70
CA TRP A 143 -3.34 8.15 -8.03
C TRP A 143 -2.86 9.58 -8.27
N VAL A 144 -2.18 9.80 -9.39
CA VAL A 144 -1.60 11.10 -9.76
C VAL A 144 -1.94 11.45 -11.21
N PRO A 145 -1.94 12.75 -11.58
CA PRO A 145 -2.17 13.17 -12.96
C PRO A 145 -1.23 12.49 -13.96
N LEU A 146 -1.74 12.23 -15.18
CA LEU A 146 -1.02 11.54 -16.27
C LEU A 146 0.41 12.07 -16.50
N LYS A 147 0.58 13.41 -16.47
CA LYS A 147 1.90 14.06 -16.65
C LYS A 147 2.91 13.67 -15.56
N ALA A 148 2.46 13.61 -14.30
CA ALA A 148 3.30 13.22 -13.17
C ALA A 148 3.63 11.73 -13.22
N ALA A 149 2.64 10.90 -13.59
CA ALA A 149 2.82 9.46 -13.79
C ALA A 149 3.84 9.15 -14.90
N LYS A 150 3.77 9.87 -16.03
CA LYS A 150 4.73 9.74 -17.15
C LYS A 150 6.14 10.07 -16.69
N SER A 151 6.32 11.21 -16.04
CA SER A 151 7.61 11.64 -15.49
C SER A 151 8.18 10.63 -14.47
N LEU A 152 7.31 9.99 -13.69
CA LEU A 152 7.69 8.93 -12.77
C LEU A 152 8.14 7.67 -13.51
N ALA A 153 7.40 7.25 -14.53
CA ALA A 153 7.72 6.07 -15.33
C ALA A 153 9.05 6.22 -16.08
N GLU A 154 9.32 7.41 -16.63
CA GLU A 154 10.60 7.74 -17.29
C GLU A 154 11.76 7.71 -16.28
N ARG A 155 11.60 8.36 -15.12
CA ARG A 155 12.63 8.40 -14.08
C ARG A 155 13.03 7.02 -13.55
N TRP A 156 12.11 6.06 -13.58
CA TRP A 156 12.34 4.69 -13.11
C TRP A 156 12.52 3.67 -14.25
N ASN A 157 12.80 4.13 -15.47
CA ASN A 157 13.07 3.30 -16.65
C ASN A 157 12.02 2.21 -16.91
N VAL A 158 10.74 2.52 -16.65
CA VAL A 158 9.63 1.61 -16.94
C VAL A 158 8.75 2.10 -18.09
N TYR A 159 8.86 3.38 -18.47
CA TYR A 159 8.01 4.02 -19.49
C TYR A 159 7.90 3.20 -20.78
N GLU A 160 9.02 2.77 -21.38
CA GLU A 160 9.01 2.02 -22.65
C GLU A 160 8.16 0.74 -22.61
N TYR A 161 8.09 0.07 -21.46
CA TYR A 161 7.36 -1.18 -21.30
C TYR A 161 5.86 -0.97 -21.08
N ILE A 162 5.48 0.15 -20.48
CA ILE A 162 4.10 0.48 -20.15
C ILE A 162 3.54 1.61 -21.03
N LYS A 163 4.30 2.07 -22.03
CA LYS A 163 3.94 3.15 -22.96
C LYS A 163 2.52 3.01 -23.54
N PRO A 164 2.04 1.82 -23.94
CA PRO A 164 0.71 1.70 -24.56
C PRO A 164 -0.46 2.23 -23.72
N ILE A 165 -0.35 2.28 -22.37
CA ILE A 165 -1.43 2.81 -21.51
C ILE A 165 -1.49 4.35 -21.51
N PHE A 166 -0.38 5.02 -21.82
CA PHE A 166 -0.30 6.48 -21.88
C PHE A 166 -0.93 7.03 -23.16
N ASP A 167 -0.97 6.25 -24.23
CA ASP A 167 -1.49 6.64 -25.54
C ASP A 167 -2.98 6.27 -25.73
N LYS A 168 -3.67 5.88 -24.64
CA LYS A 168 -5.12 5.61 -24.62
C LYS A 168 -5.99 6.85 -24.52
#